data_AF-A0A662VWP3-F1
#
_entry.id   AF-A0A662VWP3-F1
#
_cell.length_a   1.000
_cell.length_b   1.000
_cell.length_c   1.000
_cell.angle_alpha   90.00
_cell.angle_beta   90.00
_cell.angle_gamma   90.00
#
_symmetry.space_group_name_H-M   'P 1'
#
loop_
_entity.id
_entity.type
_entity.pdbx_description
1 polymer ?
#
loop_
_entity_poly.entity_id
_entity_poly.type
_entity_poly.pdbx_seq_one_letter_code
_entity_poly.pdbx_strand_id
1 'polypeptide(L)'
;MFITDACVGCAFCMLVCPYNAIVVFGRARVDYETCNACMKCIMYCPNSAIGVEFLESGLESGLESGLESGYQEPQEPKSERFRIT
;
A
#
# COMPACT_ATOMS: atom_id res chain seq x y z
N MET A 1 -7.30 -10.27 5.95
CA MET A 1 -6.05 -9.48 5.84
C MET A 1 -4.97 -10.27 6.55
N PHE A 2 -3.76 -10.37 5.99
CA PHE A 2 -2.65 -11.09 6.60
C PHE A 2 -1.41 -10.19 6.64
N ILE A 3 -0.50 -10.50 7.58
CA ILE A 3 0.76 -9.79 7.76
C ILE A 3 1.89 -10.81 7.68
N THR A 4 2.81 -10.62 6.74
CA THR A 4 3.91 -11.56 6.47
C THR A 4 5.13 -11.31 7.34
N ASP A 5 6.13 -12.19 7.21
CA ASP A 5 7.45 -12.04 7.86
C ASP A 5 8.28 -10.85 7.36
N ALA A 6 7.87 -10.21 6.26
CA ALA A 6 8.47 -8.96 5.81
C ALA A 6 8.13 -7.75 6.71
N CYS A 7 7.24 -7.91 7.69
CA CYS A 7 6.90 -6.85 8.63
C CYS A 7 8.04 -6.60 9.63
N VAL A 8 8.75 -5.48 9.44
CA VAL A 8 9.85 -5.03 10.32
C VAL A 8 9.41 -4.08 11.44
N GLY A 9 8.10 -3.86 11.63
CA GLY A 9 7.62 -3.02 12.72
C GLY A 9 7.81 -1.51 12.55
N CYS A 10 7.98 -1.01 11.32
CA CYS A 10 8.24 0.42 11.05
C CYS A 10 7.08 1.39 11.33
N ALA A 11 5.91 0.90 11.74
CA ALA A 11 4.73 1.70 12.10
C ALA A 11 4.10 2.62 11.02
N PHE A 12 4.57 2.61 9.77
CA PHE A 12 3.93 3.40 8.69
C PHE A 12 2.44 3.11 8.53
N CYS A 13 2.05 1.84 8.56
CA CYS A 13 0.64 1.42 8.48
C CYS A 13 -0.23 2.01 9.61
N MET A 14 0.31 2.16 10.82
CA MET A 14 -0.36 2.80 11.95
C MET A 14 -0.50 4.30 11.72
N LEU A 15 0.55 4.97 11.23
CA LEU A 15 0.52 6.41 10.93
C LEU A 15 -0.48 6.78 9.83
N VAL A 16 -0.62 5.94 8.81
CA VAL A 16 -1.53 6.22 7.68
C VAL A 16 -2.96 5.74 7.90
N CYS A 17 -3.24 5.00 8.99
CA CYS A 17 -4.57 4.47 9.25
C CYS A 17 -5.47 5.58 9.81
N PRO A 18 -6.49 6.05 9.07
CA PRO A 18 -7.35 7.15 9.52
C PRO A 18 -8.37 6.72 10.58
N TYR A 19 -8.48 5.41 10.84
CA TYR A 19 -9.38 4.83 11.84
C TYR A 19 -8.63 4.35 13.08
N ASN A 20 -7.31 4.57 13.15
CA ASN A 20 -6.47 4.08 14.25
C ASN A 20 -6.62 2.56 14.52
N ALA A 21 -6.99 1.78 13.50
CA ALA A 21 -7.26 0.35 13.61
C ALA A 21 -5.99 -0.53 13.64
N ILE A 22 -4.79 0.06 13.73
CA ILE A 22 -3.52 -0.66 13.65
C ILE A 22 -2.63 -0.24 14.82
N VAL A 23 -2.10 -1.24 15.53
CA VAL A 23 -1.07 -1.07 16.56
C VAL A 23 0.20 -1.80 16.15
N VAL A 24 1.37 -1.28 16.54
CA VAL A 24 2.66 -1.89 16.20
C VAL A 24 3.52 -2.05 17.45
N PHE A 25 3.73 -3.30 17.85
CA PHE A 25 4.66 -3.72 18.91
C PHE A 25 5.57 -4.81 18.35
N GLY A 26 6.64 -4.41 17.67
CA GLY A 26 7.51 -5.30 16.89
C GLY A 26 6.91 -5.68 15.53
N ARG A 27 5.66 -6.15 15.50
CA ARG A 27 4.88 -6.35 14.26
C ARG A 27 3.54 -5.64 14.32
N ALA A 28 3.02 -5.32 13.14
CA ALA A 28 1.69 -4.74 13.02
C ALA A 28 0.61 -5.76 13.42
N ARG A 29 -0.45 -5.27 14.05
CA ARG A 29 -1.69 -5.99 14.36
C ARG A 29 -2.86 -5.10 13.99
N VAL A 30 -3.84 -5.67 13.30
CA VAL A 30 -5.05 -4.95 12.86
C VAL A 30 -6.20 -5.32 13.79
N ASP A 31 -6.89 -4.32 14.30
CA ASP A 31 -8.19 -4.47 14.93
C ASP A 31 -9.27 -4.50 13.84
N TYR A 32 -9.91 -5.66 13.67
CA TYR A 32 -10.92 -5.86 12.63
C TYR A 32 -12.27 -5.22 12.95
N GLU A 33 -12.56 -4.90 14.21
CA GLU A 33 -13.81 -4.22 14.57
C GLU A 33 -13.76 -2.74 14.19
N THR A 34 -12.59 -2.12 14.32
CA THR A 34 -12.36 -0.72 13.96
C THR A 34 -11.97 -0.53 12.48
N CYS A 35 -11.39 -1.56 11.84
CA CYS A 35 -10.93 -1.48 10.46
C CYS A 35 -12.10 -1.39 9.46
N ASN A 36 -12.14 -0.32 8.67
CA ASN A 36 -13.17 -0.13 7.63
C ASN A 36 -12.78 -0.65 6.24
N ALA A 37 -11.66 -1.38 6.12
CA ALA A 37 -11.14 -1.89 4.85
C ALA A 37 -10.76 -0.81 3.79
N CYS A 38 -10.27 0.38 4.21
CA CYS A 38 -9.82 1.42 3.26
C CYS A 38 -8.50 1.16 2.50
N MET A 39 -7.82 0.03 2.77
CA MET A 39 -6.59 -0.42 2.08
C MET A 39 -5.35 0.49 2.14
N LYS A 40 -5.39 1.63 2.84
CA LYS A 40 -4.21 2.52 3.01
C LYS A 40 -2.99 1.81 3.58
N CYS A 41 -3.17 0.93 4.56
CA CYS A 41 -2.05 0.21 5.16
C CYS A 41 -1.31 -0.71 4.17
N ILE A 42 -2.01 -1.25 3.17
CA ILE A 42 -1.42 -2.04 2.08
C ILE A 42 -0.62 -1.13 1.15
N MET A 43 -1.23 -0.03 0.69
CA MET A 43 -0.59 0.90 -0.25
C MET A 43 0.68 1.57 0.30
N TYR A 44 0.72 1.85 1.60
CA TYR A 44 1.83 2.56 2.23
C TYR A 44 2.81 1.66 2.98
N CYS A 45 2.67 0.33 2.91
CA CYS A 45 3.65 -0.56 3.53
C CYS A 45 4.93 -0.60 2.68
N PRO A 46 6.08 -0.08 3.14
CA PRO A 46 7.30 -0.06 2.33
C PRO A 46 7.90 -1.45 2.09
N ASN A 47 7.48 -2.46 2.86
CA ASN A 47 7.94 -3.84 2.75
C ASN A 47 6.89 -4.76 2.13
N SER A 48 5.77 -4.22 1.64
CA SER A 48 4.64 -5.00 1.11
C SER A 48 4.20 -6.14 2.03
N ALA A 49 4.29 -5.91 3.35
CA ALA A 49 4.11 -6.95 4.35
C ALA A 49 2.64 -7.17 4.76
N ILE A 50 1.71 -6.36 4.24
CA ILE A 50 0.27 -6.42 4.56
C ILE A 50 -0.48 -6.73 3.27
N GLY A 51 -1.34 -7.74 3.29
CA GLY A 51 -2.13 -8.16 2.12
C GLY A 51 -3.54 -8.64 2.47
N VAL A 52 -4.35 -8.84 1.43
CA VAL A 52 -5.67 -9.47 1.54
C VAL A 52 -5.67 -10.78 0.77
N GLU A 53 -6.36 -11.79 1.29
CA GLU A 53 -6.61 -13.01 0.53
C GLU A 53 -7.66 -12.69 -0.53
N PHE A 54 -7.27 -12.76 -1.79
CA PHE A 54 -8.22 -12.82 -2.89
C PHE A 54 -8.60 -14.29 -3.04
N LEU A 55 -9.74 -14.71 -2.50
CA LEU A 55 -10.30 -16.01 -2.88
C LEU A 55 -10.66 -15.93 -4.37
N GLU A 56 -10.04 -16.82 -5.15
CA GLU A 56 -10.17 -16.99 -6.60
C GLU A 56 -11.57 -17.48 -7.02
N SER A 57 -12.63 -16.78 -6.61
CA SER A 57 -13.99 -17.04 -7.09
C SER A 57 -14.57 -15.86 -7.87
N GLY A 58 -13.73 -14.94 -8.35
CA GLY A 58 -14.20 -13.81 -9.16
C GLY A 58 -13.18 -13.03 -10.00
N LEU A 59 -11.90 -13.45 -10.08
CA LEU A 59 -10.88 -12.68 -10.81
C LEU A 59 -10.54 -13.24 -12.21
N GLU A 60 -11.18 -14.31 -12.67
CA GLU A 60 -11.00 -14.73 -14.08
C GLU A 60 -11.63 -13.75 -15.09
N SER A 61 -12.42 -12.77 -14.65
CA SER A 61 -13.02 -11.75 -15.53
C SER A 61 -12.41 -10.35 -15.42
N GLY A 62 -11.46 -10.13 -14.49
CA GLY A 62 -10.98 -8.78 -14.16
C GLY A 62 -9.52 -8.47 -14.50
N LEU A 63 -8.66 -9.48 -14.68
CA LEU A 63 -7.23 -9.24 -14.92
C LEU A 63 -6.90 -8.97 -16.39
N GLU A 64 -7.72 -9.44 -17.33
CA GLU A 64 -7.51 -9.19 -18.77
C GLU A 64 -7.93 -7.78 -19.21
N SER A 65 -8.67 -7.03 -18.40
CA SER A 65 -9.16 -5.68 -18.76
C SER A 65 -8.51 -4.52 -18.00
N GLY A 66 -7.60 -4.80 -17.06
CA GLY A 66 -7.03 -3.79 -16.15
C GLY A 66 -5.59 -3.35 -16.41
N LEU A 67 -4.85 -3.98 -17.33
CA LEU A 67 -3.43 -3.64 -17.58
C LEU A 67 -3.20 -2.61 -18.71
N GLU A 68 -4.24 -2.17 -19.41
CA GLU A 68 -4.08 -1.20 -20.51
C GLU A 68 -4.38 0.26 -20.13
N SER A 69 -4.84 0.54 -18.91
CA SER A 69 -5.10 1.92 -18.47
C SER A 69 -3.92 2.54 -17.72
N GLY A 70 -2.85 2.79 -18.47
CA GLY A 70 -1.95 3.94 -18.28
C GLY A 70 -1.27 4.09 -16.92
N TYR A 71 -0.19 3.34 -16.71
CA TYR A 71 0.88 3.83 -15.85
C TYR A 71 1.53 5.04 -16.55
N GLN A 72 1.21 6.26 -16.11
CA GLN A 72 1.93 7.47 -16.54
C GLN A 72 3.19 7.62 -15.70
N GLU A 73 4.33 7.63 -16.36
CA GLU A 73 5.65 7.85 -15.77
C GLU A 73 5.70 9.17 -15.00
N PRO A 74 6.11 9.18 -13.71
CA PRO A 74 6.32 10.42 -12.96
C PRO A 74 7.34 11.30 -13.69
N GLN A 75 6.94 12.52 -14.05
CA GLN A 75 7.86 13.46 -14.71
C GLN A 75 8.94 13.91 -13.71
N GLU A 76 10.19 13.53 -13.93
CA GLU A 76 11.33 14.10 -13.22
C GLU A 76 11.32 15.64 -13.38
N PRO A 77 11.53 16.42 -12.31
CA PRO A 77 11.64 17.87 -12.44
C PRO A 77 12.88 18.19 -13.28
N LYS A 78 12.67 18.81 -14.45
CA LYS A 78 13.75 19.27 -15.33
C LYS A 78 14.62 20.26 -14.58
N SER A 79 15.78 19.81 -14.11
CA SER A 79 16.81 20.68 -13.56
C SER A 79 17.19 21.73 -14.62
N GLU A 80 16.69 22.95 -14.46
CA GLU A 80 16.99 24.03 -15.39
C GLU A 80 18.41 24.51 -15.10
N ARG A 81 19.31 24.16 -16.02
CA ARG A 81 20.72 24.49 -15.97
C ARG A 81 20.88 25.99 -16.16
N PHE A 82 21.01 26.72 -15.05
CA PHE A 82 21.29 28.16 -15.02
C PHE A 82 22.57 28.43 -15.84
N ARG A 83 22.40 28.97 -17.05
CA ARG A 83 23.52 29.42 -17.89
C ARG A 83 23.85 30.84 -17.46
N ILE A 84 25.01 31.00 -16.83
CA ILE A 84 25.64 32.28 -16.57
C ILE A 84 26.34 32.70 -17.86
N THR A 85 25.72 33.60 -18.60
CA THR A 85 26.33 34.48 -19.62
C THR A 85 25.66 35.82 -19.52
#